data_AF-A0A3T0SWT1-F1
#
_entry.id   AF-A0A3T0SWT1-F1
#
_cell.length_a   1.000
_cell.length_b   1.000
_cell.length_c   1.000
_cell.angle_alpha   90.00
_cell.angle_beta   90.00
_cell.angle_gamma   90.00
#
_symmetry.space_group_name_H-M   'P 1'
#
loop_
_entity.id
_entity.type
_entity.pdbx_description
1 polymer ?
#
loop_
_entity_poly.entity_id
_entity_poly.type
_entity_poly.pdbx_seq_one_letter_code
_entity_poly.pdbx_strand_id
1 'polypeptide(L)'
;MPTTGDGTEPTREYVWPEPEPGGRRPATGATAVQEAQPASPSPLGSVEPEPEPARRKGNRLAGLAIALLTTAVFAALYLVALTAIRVLIDAVEGDPVAIALAQGPTAVFLLPVAAFFAGLALIVLAVNRAGWWAYVLGGFFVALLAGAAALVGAWSAVGGFAVPQDRTAVVDFLRDPATLLAVAAAAVLAREVSVWGGSLIAGRARGVKRRNAERDAAAQS
;
A
#
# COMPACT_ATOMS: atom_id res chain seq x y z
N MET A 1 29.49 -46.66 -22.09
CA MET A 1 30.43 -46.40 -20.99
C MET A 1 31.83 -46.35 -21.56
N PRO A 2 32.80 -45.56 -21.03
CA PRO A 2 32.66 -44.56 -19.96
C PRO A 2 33.30 -43.17 -20.27
N THR A 3 32.88 -42.17 -19.47
CA THR A 3 33.64 -41.05 -18.84
C THR A 3 34.58 -40.13 -19.64
N THR A 4 34.24 -38.85 -19.81
CA THR A 4 34.54 -37.65 -18.95
C THR A 4 35.95 -37.08 -19.13
N GLY A 5 36.04 -35.80 -19.54
CA GLY A 5 37.24 -34.97 -19.49
C GLY A 5 36.94 -33.68 -18.75
N ASP A 6 37.77 -33.35 -17.76
CA ASP A 6 37.61 -32.20 -16.86
C ASP A 6 38.16 -30.91 -17.51
N GLY A 7 37.52 -29.78 -17.25
CA GLY A 7 37.77 -28.51 -17.95
C GLY A 7 37.75 -27.32 -17.01
N THR A 8 38.90 -27.02 -16.41
CA THR A 8 39.06 -25.92 -15.46
C THR A 8 39.09 -24.55 -16.15
N GLU A 9 38.27 -23.62 -15.67
CA GLU A 9 38.28 -22.23 -16.15
C GLU A 9 39.52 -21.46 -15.64
N PRO A 10 40.17 -20.64 -16.48
CA PRO A 10 41.23 -19.74 -16.03
C PRO A 10 40.65 -18.51 -15.32
N THR A 11 40.90 -18.40 -14.01
CA THR A 11 40.54 -17.24 -13.19
C THR A 11 41.23 -15.97 -13.67
N ARG A 12 40.46 -14.95 -14.08
CA ARG A 12 40.99 -13.60 -14.30
C ARG A 12 41.21 -12.90 -12.96
N GLU A 13 42.48 -12.66 -12.64
CA GLU A 13 42.92 -11.84 -11.53
C GLU A 13 42.50 -10.37 -11.72
N TYR A 14 41.98 -9.73 -10.67
CA TYR A 14 41.51 -8.35 -10.69
C TYR A 14 42.53 -7.45 -10.00
N VAL A 15 43.31 -6.71 -10.79
CA VAL A 15 44.32 -5.76 -10.31
C VAL A 15 43.65 -4.43 -9.97
N TRP A 16 43.79 -3.99 -8.72
CA TRP A 16 43.32 -2.68 -8.26
C TRP A 16 44.39 -1.61 -8.53
N PRO A 17 44.04 -0.42 -9.06
CA PRO A 17 45.01 0.65 -9.25
C PRO A 17 45.38 1.33 -7.92
N GLU A 18 46.69 1.49 -7.65
CA GLU A 18 47.21 2.22 -6.49
C GLU A 18 46.72 3.69 -6.44
N PRO A 19 46.51 4.27 -5.25
CA PRO A 19 46.25 5.70 -5.09
C PRO A 19 47.55 6.53 -5.11
N GLU A 20 47.68 7.43 -6.09
CA GLU A 20 48.77 8.42 -6.23
C GLU A 20 48.90 9.36 -5.00
N PRO A 21 50.05 9.39 -4.29
CA PRO A 21 50.28 10.28 -3.16
C PRO A 21 51.12 11.52 -3.56
N GLY A 22 50.51 12.70 -3.66
CA GLY A 22 51.28 13.93 -3.94
C GLY A 22 50.47 15.22 -4.02
N GLY A 23 50.20 15.87 -2.88
CA GLY A 23 49.40 17.10 -2.84
C GLY A 23 50.16 18.38 -3.25
N ARG A 24 49.42 19.35 -3.80
CA ARG A 24 49.78 20.79 -3.77
C ARG A 24 48.53 21.69 -3.83
N ARG A 25 48.30 22.49 -2.78
CA ARG A 25 47.62 23.81 -2.82
C ARG A 25 48.74 24.87 -2.81
N PRO A 26 48.64 26.05 -3.47
CA PRO A 26 47.55 27.04 -3.31
C PRO A 26 46.89 27.36 -4.67
N ALA A 27 46.12 28.44 -4.91
CA ALA A 27 45.77 29.63 -4.12
C ALA A 27 44.34 30.14 -4.46
N THR A 28 43.87 31.17 -3.73
CA THR A 28 42.74 32.02 -4.17
C THR A 28 43.30 33.17 -5.01
N GLY A 29 42.80 33.39 -6.23
CA GLY A 29 43.25 34.50 -7.07
C GLY A 29 42.40 34.76 -8.32
N ALA A 30 41.98 36.02 -8.45
CA ALA A 30 41.56 36.75 -9.65
C ALA A 30 40.52 36.13 -10.62
N THR A 31 39.39 36.82 -10.74
CA THR A 31 38.52 36.80 -11.91
C THR A 31 39.30 37.21 -13.16
N ALA A 32 39.43 36.29 -14.12
CA ALA A 32 39.80 36.62 -15.50
C ALA A 32 38.61 36.28 -16.41
N VAL A 33 38.07 37.28 -17.10
CA VAL A 33 37.05 37.07 -18.13
C VAL A 33 37.76 36.48 -19.34
N GLN A 34 37.58 35.18 -19.58
CA GLN A 34 38.13 34.53 -20.76
C GLN A 34 37.26 34.88 -21.97
N GLU A 35 37.83 35.57 -22.95
CA GLU A 35 37.13 35.97 -24.17
C GLU A 35 36.59 34.75 -24.94
N ALA A 36 35.37 34.86 -25.46
CA ALA A 36 34.70 33.78 -26.15
C ALA A 36 35.34 33.53 -27.53
N GLN A 37 36.25 32.57 -27.59
CA GLN A 37 36.84 32.09 -28.84
C GLN A 37 35.78 31.27 -29.61
N PRO A 38 35.51 31.55 -30.90
CA PRO A 38 34.46 30.87 -31.64
C PRO A 38 34.79 29.38 -31.80
N ALA A 39 33.94 28.52 -31.24
CA ALA A 39 34.12 27.08 -31.29
C ALA A 39 33.91 26.55 -32.72
N SER A 40 34.96 25.97 -33.30
CA SER A 40 34.89 25.26 -34.58
C SER A 40 33.89 24.09 -34.49
N PRO A 41 33.07 23.83 -35.53
CA PRO A 41 32.10 22.74 -35.50
C PRO A 41 32.81 21.38 -35.43
N SER A 42 32.60 20.67 -34.32
CA SER A 42 33.06 19.29 -34.15
C SER A 42 32.18 18.33 -34.97
N PRO A 43 32.73 17.32 -35.66
CA PRO A 43 31.96 16.39 -36.50
C PRO A 43 31.12 15.36 -35.72
N LEU A 44 31.11 15.45 -34.38
CA LEU A 44 30.22 14.65 -33.53
C LEU A 44 28.94 15.45 -33.32
N GLY A 45 27.84 14.96 -33.91
CA GLY A 45 26.54 15.62 -33.88
C GLY A 45 26.06 15.94 -32.46
N SER A 46 25.20 16.95 -32.34
CA SER A 46 24.61 17.38 -31.07
C SER A 46 24.02 16.20 -30.29
N VAL A 47 24.65 15.87 -29.17
CA VAL A 47 24.12 14.91 -28.21
C VAL A 47 22.94 15.59 -27.51
N GLU A 48 21.76 15.40 -28.09
CA GLU A 48 20.50 15.85 -27.49
C GLU A 48 20.40 15.21 -26.08
N PRO A 49 20.23 16.00 -25.00
CA PRO A 49 20.14 15.44 -23.66
C PRO A 49 18.89 14.56 -23.57
N GLU A 50 19.07 13.26 -23.34
CA GLU A 50 17.95 12.32 -23.26
C GLU A 50 16.95 12.78 -22.19
N PRO A 51 15.67 13.02 -22.54
CA PRO A 51 14.76 13.78 -21.69
C PRO A 51 14.54 13.06 -20.35
N GLU A 52 14.81 13.76 -19.24
CA GLU A 52 14.67 13.19 -17.90
C GLU A 52 13.28 12.56 -17.72
N PRO A 53 13.18 11.28 -17.32
CA PRO A 53 11.90 10.59 -17.22
C PRO A 53 11.01 11.26 -16.16
N ALA A 54 9.91 11.88 -16.64
CA ALA A 54 9.03 12.73 -15.85
C ALA A 54 8.70 12.15 -14.45
N ARG A 55 9.22 12.81 -13.41
CA ARG A 55 9.14 12.36 -12.01
C ARG A 55 7.70 12.11 -11.55
N ARG A 56 7.32 10.83 -11.44
CA ARG A 56 5.97 10.37 -11.07
C ARG A 56 5.61 10.55 -9.58
N LYS A 57 5.84 11.74 -9.00
CA LYS A 57 5.55 12.02 -7.57
C LYS A 57 4.04 12.09 -7.24
N GLY A 58 3.16 12.32 -8.21
CA GLY A 58 1.72 12.52 -7.97
C GLY A 58 0.85 11.26 -7.77
N ASN A 59 1.27 10.08 -8.27
CA ASN A 59 0.34 8.95 -8.39
C ASN A 59 0.04 8.21 -7.06
N ARG A 60 0.94 8.30 -6.07
CA ARG A 60 0.80 7.59 -4.78
C ARG A 60 -0.25 8.24 -3.86
N LEU A 61 -0.23 9.57 -3.77
CA LEU A 61 -1.23 10.36 -3.02
C LEU A 61 -2.66 10.13 -3.55
N ALA A 62 -2.83 10.05 -4.88
CA ALA A 62 -4.12 9.75 -5.48
C ALA A 62 -4.64 8.34 -5.12
N GLY A 63 -3.76 7.35 -5.05
CA GLY A 63 -4.13 6.01 -4.57
C GLY A 63 -4.58 6.01 -3.10
N LEU A 64 -3.86 6.73 -2.24
CA LEU A 64 -4.19 6.84 -0.82
C LEU A 64 -5.52 7.55 -0.57
N ALA A 65 -5.84 8.59 -1.36
CA ALA A 65 -7.13 9.28 -1.28
C ALA A 65 -8.31 8.35 -1.63
N ILE A 66 -8.14 7.44 -2.60
CA ILE A 66 -9.18 6.45 -2.92
C ILE A 66 -9.23 5.35 -1.85
N ALA A 67 -8.10 4.98 -1.25
CA ALA A 67 -8.07 4.04 -0.11
C ALA A 67 -8.83 4.60 1.10
N LEU A 68 -8.70 5.90 1.40
CA LEU A 68 -9.51 6.59 2.43
C LEU A 68 -11.01 6.56 2.09
N LEU A 69 -11.40 6.89 0.85
CA LEU A 69 -12.80 6.83 0.43
C LEU A 69 -13.37 5.40 0.53
N THR A 70 -12.57 4.40 0.15
CA THR A 70 -12.94 2.98 0.24
C THR A 70 -13.07 2.52 1.69
N THR A 71 -12.20 3.03 2.58
CA THR A 71 -12.29 2.83 4.04
C THR A 71 -13.57 3.44 4.60
N ALA A 72 -13.98 4.64 4.16
CA ALA A 72 -15.23 5.26 4.60
C ALA A 72 -16.45 4.41 4.21
N VAL A 73 -16.45 3.79 3.02
CA VAL A 73 -17.50 2.85 2.60
C VAL A 73 -17.50 1.59 3.46
N PHE A 74 -16.31 0.99 3.71
CA PHE A 74 -16.19 -0.16 4.62
C PHE A 74 -16.71 0.17 6.02
N ALA A 75 -16.31 1.32 6.58
CA ALA A 75 -16.73 1.77 7.90
C ALA A 75 -18.26 1.96 7.97
N ALA A 76 -18.88 2.60 6.99
CA ALA A 76 -20.34 2.76 6.96
C ALA A 76 -21.08 1.41 6.91
N LEU A 77 -20.66 0.50 6.03
CA LEU A 77 -21.27 -0.83 5.91
C LEU A 77 -21.07 -1.69 7.17
N TYR A 78 -19.88 -1.62 7.77
CA TYR A 78 -19.57 -2.37 8.98
C TYR A 78 -20.32 -1.82 10.21
N LEU A 79 -20.50 -0.50 10.30
CA LEU A 79 -21.33 0.11 11.35
C LEU A 79 -22.79 -0.33 11.25
N VAL A 80 -23.34 -0.38 10.03
CA VAL A 80 -24.69 -0.92 9.77
C VAL A 80 -24.78 -2.40 10.17
N ALA A 81 -23.76 -3.21 9.86
CA ALA A 81 -23.72 -4.61 10.26
C ALA A 81 -23.68 -4.79 11.80
N LEU A 82 -22.85 -4.03 12.52
CA LEU A 82 -22.80 -4.04 13.98
C LEU A 82 -24.14 -3.61 14.59
N THR A 83 -24.77 -2.57 14.04
CA THR A 83 -26.09 -2.09 14.49
C THR A 83 -27.17 -3.15 14.27
N ALA A 84 -27.16 -3.84 13.12
CA ALA A 84 -28.07 -4.94 12.84
C ALA A 84 -27.85 -6.12 13.80
N ILE A 85 -26.61 -6.44 14.17
CA ILE A 85 -26.31 -7.47 15.19
C ILE A 85 -26.88 -7.05 16.56
N ARG A 86 -26.67 -5.80 17.01
CA ARG A 86 -27.22 -5.32 18.29
C ARG A 86 -28.75 -5.41 18.34
N VAL A 87 -29.44 -5.05 17.27
CA VAL A 87 -30.91 -5.03 17.24
C VAL A 87 -31.49 -6.45 17.07
N LEU A 88 -30.89 -7.29 16.23
CA LEU A 88 -31.46 -8.59 15.83
C LEU A 88 -30.98 -9.78 16.66
N ILE A 89 -29.76 -9.72 17.23
CA ILE A 89 -29.13 -10.81 17.98
C ILE A 89 -29.14 -10.50 19.48
N ASP A 90 -28.68 -9.31 19.86
CA ASP A 90 -28.64 -8.88 21.27
C ASP A 90 -29.98 -8.29 21.76
N ALA A 91 -30.98 -8.21 20.87
CA ALA A 91 -32.32 -7.67 21.13
C ALA A 91 -32.33 -6.27 21.76
N VAL A 92 -31.36 -5.42 21.41
CA VAL A 92 -31.25 -4.04 21.93
C VAL A 92 -32.36 -3.17 21.33
N GLU A 93 -33.33 -2.79 22.16
CA GLU A 93 -34.37 -1.84 21.81
C GLU A 93 -33.85 -0.39 21.80
N GLY A 94 -34.33 0.42 20.86
CA GLY A 94 -34.00 1.84 20.75
C GLY A 94 -33.99 2.36 19.32
N ASP A 95 -33.61 3.63 19.15
CA ASP A 95 -33.34 4.21 17.83
C ASP A 95 -32.06 3.58 17.22
N PRO A 96 -32.14 2.96 16.02
CA PRO A 96 -30.96 2.41 15.35
C PRO A 96 -29.84 3.42 15.11
N VAL A 97 -30.15 4.71 14.93
CA VAL A 97 -29.12 5.75 14.74
C VAL A 97 -28.35 5.99 16.04
N ALA A 98 -29.04 6.13 17.18
CA ALA A 98 -28.40 6.19 18.49
C ALA A 98 -27.54 4.94 18.80
N ILE A 99 -28.04 3.74 18.49
CA ILE A 99 -27.30 2.48 18.66
C ILE A 99 -26.02 2.48 17.80
N ALA A 100 -26.11 2.90 16.54
CA ALA A 100 -24.97 3.02 15.63
C ALA A 100 -23.93 4.03 16.13
N LEU A 101 -24.37 5.22 16.57
CA LEU A 101 -23.49 6.25 17.12
C LEU A 101 -22.75 5.76 18.37
N ALA A 102 -23.39 4.93 19.21
CA ALA A 102 -22.76 4.29 20.36
C ALA A 102 -21.72 3.22 19.98
N GLN A 103 -21.79 2.61 18.79
CA GLN A 103 -20.74 1.71 18.29
C GLN A 103 -19.52 2.47 17.75
N GLY A 104 -19.70 3.66 17.20
CA GLY A 104 -18.64 4.45 16.54
C GLY A 104 -17.33 4.66 17.33
N PRO A 105 -17.33 4.92 18.65
CA PRO A 105 -16.10 5.07 19.43
C PRO A 105 -15.53 3.72 19.96
N THR A 106 -16.16 2.58 19.69
CA THR A 106 -15.77 1.29 20.29
C THR A 106 -14.61 0.65 19.55
N ALA A 107 -13.81 -0.15 20.27
CA ALA A 107 -12.72 -0.92 19.68
C ALA A 107 -13.19 -1.96 18.66
N VAL A 108 -14.35 -2.61 18.87
CA VAL A 108 -14.95 -3.55 17.91
C VAL A 108 -15.25 -2.91 16.55
N PHE A 109 -15.51 -1.59 16.51
CA PHE A 109 -15.62 -0.84 15.27
C PHE A 109 -14.27 -0.30 14.77
N LEU A 110 -13.51 0.40 15.62
CA LEU A 110 -12.32 1.16 15.23
C LEU A 110 -11.16 0.27 14.78
N LEU A 111 -10.93 -0.88 15.44
CA LEU A 111 -9.83 -1.77 15.09
C LEU A 111 -9.99 -2.34 13.66
N PRO A 112 -11.15 -2.90 13.26
CA PRO A 112 -11.42 -3.31 11.88
C PRO A 112 -11.25 -2.19 10.86
N VAL A 113 -11.72 -0.97 11.14
CA VAL A 113 -11.62 0.16 10.21
C VAL A 113 -10.16 0.59 10.02
N ALA A 114 -9.38 0.66 11.11
CA ALA A 114 -7.95 0.95 11.05
C ALA A 114 -7.17 -0.17 10.33
N ALA A 115 -7.48 -1.43 10.63
CA ALA A 115 -6.91 -2.61 9.99
C ALA A 115 -7.20 -2.67 8.48
N PHE A 116 -8.45 -2.38 8.08
CA PHE A 116 -8.85 -2.29 6.68
C PHE A 116 -8.04 -1.21 5.95
N PHE A 117 -7.97 0.01 6.52
CA PHE A 117 -7.20 1.10 5.93
C PHE A 117 -5.71 0.76 5.83
N ALA A 118 -5.12 0.21 6.88
CA ALA A 118 -3.70 -0.18 6.89
C ALA A 118 -3.41 -1.25 5.82
N GLY A 119 -4.23 -2.30 5.74
CA GLY A 119 -4.08 -3.36 4.74
C GLY A 119 -4.23 -2.82 3.31
N LEU A 120 -5.25 -1.99 3.05
CA LEU A 120 -5.48 -1.40 1.74
C LEU A 120 -4.39 -0.38 1.35
N ALA A 121 -3.92 0.44 2.29
CA ALA A 121 -2.82 1.36 2.08
C ALA A 121 -1.50 0.63 1.80
N LEU A 122 -1.20 -0.46 2.52
CA LEU A 122 -0.04 -1.32 2.27
C LEU A 122 -0.09 -1.90 0.84
N ILE A 123 -1.25 -2.40 0.39
CA ILE A 123 -1.43 -2.85 -1.00
C ILE A 123 -1.18 -1.70 -1.98
N VAL A 124 -1.78 -0.53 -1.78
CA VAL A 124 -1.61 0.64 -2.67
C VAL A 124 -0.14 1.13 -2.73
N LEU A 125 0.60 1.06 -1.62
CA LEU A 125 2.00 1.49 -1.54
C LEU A 125 2.97 0.44 -2.11
N ALA A 126 2.70 -0.85 -1.90
CA ALA A 126 3.52 -1.96 -2.40
C ALA A 126 3.29 -2.23 -3.90
N VAL A 127 2.06 -2.07 -4.39
CA VAL A 127 1.66 -2.34 -5.78
C VAL A 127 2.07 -1.20 -6.72
N ASN A 128 3.37 -1.00 -6.86
CA ASN A 128 3.95 -0.07 -7.84
C ASN A 128 3.93 -0.64 -9.29
N ARG A 129 3.66 -1.94 -9.46
CA ARG A 129 3.67 -2.63 -10.78
C ARG A 129 2.74 -3.85 -10.94
N ALA A 130 2.05 -4.32 -9.91
CA ALA A 130 1.21 -5.53 -10.02
C ALA A 130 -0.16 -5.23 -10.63
N GLY A 131 -0.67 -6.17 -11.43
CA GLY A 131 -1.99 -6.08 -12.07
C GLY A 131 -3.16 -6.31 -11.10
N TRP A 132 -4.38 -6.34 -11.65
CA TRP A 132 -5.64 -6.54 -10.92
C TRP A 132 -5.62 -7.69 -9.90
N TRP A 133 -4.90 -8.78 -10.19
CA TRP A 133 -4.65 -9.91 -9.28
C TRP A 133 -4.16 -9.54 -7.88
N ALA A 134 -3.37 -8.46 -7.73
CA ALA A 134 -2.89 -8.03 -6.42
C ALA A 134 -4.01 -7.51 -5.50
N TYR A 135 -5.11 -7.01 -6.08
CA TYR A 135 -6.30 -6.62 -5.31
C TYR A 135 -7.20 -7.82 -5.00
N VAL A 136 -7.23 -8.84 -5.87
CA VAL A 136 -7.97 -10.09 -5.63
C VAL A 136 -7.32 -10.90 -4.50
N LEU A 137 -5.99 -11.10 -4.55
CA LEU A 137 -5.25 -11.81 -3.50
C LEU A 137 -5.08 -10.95 -2.25
N GLY A 138 -4.84 -9.64 -2.42
CA GLY A 138 -4.78 -8.67 -1.33
C GLY A 138 -6.11 -8.55 -0.57
N GLY A 139 -7.25 -8.70 -1.24
CA GLY A 139 -8.56 -8.66 -0.58
C GLY A 139 -8.75 -9.76 0.46
N PHE A 140 -8.16 -10.96 0.26
CA PHE A 140 -8.13 -11.99 1.29
C PHE A 140 -7.22 -11.63 2.48
N PHE A 141 -6.09 -10.97 2.23
CA PHE A 141 -5.23 -10.46 3.31
C PHE A 141 -5.95 -9.37 4.14
N VAL A 142 -6.63 -8.42 3.48
CA VAL A 142 -7.42 -7.38 4.17
C VAL A 142 -8.60 -7.99 4.93
N ALA A 143 -9.25 -9.03 4.39
CA ALA A 143 -10.31 -9.77 5.08
C ALA A 143 -9.83 -10.44 6.37
N LEU A 144 -8.69 -11.15 6.33
CA LEU A 144 -8.08 -11.76 7.51
C LEU A 144 -7.66 -10.71 8.54
N LEU A 145 -7.06 -9.60 8.09
CA LEU A 145 -6.60 -8.53 8.97
C LEU A 145 -7.78 -7.81 9.66
N ALA A 146 -8.86 -7.51 8.94
CA ALA A 146 -10.06 -6.92 9.49
C ALA A 146 -10.83 -7.87 10.42
N GLY A 147 -10.93 -9.16 10.07
CA GLY A 147 -11.55 -10.18 10.93
C GLY A 147 -10.79 -10.40 12.23
N ALA A 148 -9.46 -10.50 12.18
CA ALA A 148 -8.62 -10.59 13.38
C ALA A 148 -8.73 -9.33 14.26
N ALA A 149 -8.75 -8.15 13.63
CA ALA A 149 -8.95 -6.89 14.33
C ALA A 149 -10.35 -6.78 14.97
N ALA A 150 -11.39 -7.36 14.35
CA ALA A 150 -12.74 -7.41 14.90
C ALA A 150 -12.80 -8.33 16.12
N LEU A 151 -12.12 -9.48 16.06
CA LEU A 151 -12.04 -10.42 17.18
C LEU A 151 -11.34 -9.78 18.40
N VAL A 152 -10.22 -9.10 18.18
CA VAL A 152 -9.51 -8.35 19.24
C VAL A 152 -10.36 -7.18 19.76
N GLY A 153 -11.03 -6.46 18.87
CA GLY A 153 -11.92 -5.35 19.23
C GLY A 153 -13.13 -5.80 20.05
N ALA A 154 -13.75 -6.92 19.70
CA ALA A 154 -14.83 -7.53 20.47
C ALA A 154 -14.33 -8.04 21.84
N TRP A 155 -13.19 -8.75 21.88
CA TRP A 155 -12.59 -9.22 23.13
C TRP A 155 -12.30 -8.07 24.10
N SER A 156 -11.87 -6.91 23.59
CA SER A 156 -11.53 -5.77 24.44
C SER A 156 -12.70 -5.23 25.27
N ALA A 157 -13.95 -5.51 24.89
CA ALA A 157 -15.14 -5.15 25.66
C ALA A 157 -15.39 -6.05 26.88
N VAL A 158 -14.82 -7.26 26.92
CA VAL A 158 -15.02 -8.26 27.98
C VAL A 158 -13.74 -8.60 28.76
N GLY A 159 -12.61 -8.74 28.06
CA GLY A 159 -11.30 -9.09 28.65
C GLY A 159 -10.23 -7.99 28.53
N GLY A 160 -10.59 -6.81 27.98
CA GLY A 160 -9.62 -5.74 27.71
C GLY A 160 -8.54 -6.16 26.71
N PHE A 161 -7.38 -5.49 26.77
CA PHE A 161 -6.22 -5.81 25.91
C PHE A 161 -5.23 -6.80 26.57
N ALA A 162 -5.62 -7.45 27.66
CA ALA A 162 -4.81 -8.47 28.31
C ALA A 162 -4.86 -9.81 27.57
N VAL A 163 -3.78 -10.59 27.64
CA VAL A 163 -3.78 -11.97 27.14
C VAL A 163 -4.78 -12.79 27.99
N PRO A 164 -5.75 -13.50 27.37
CA PRO A 164 -6.74 -14.26 28.12
C PRO A 164 -6.09 -15.33 29.01
N GLN A 165 -6.42 -15.32 30.31
CA GLN A 165 -5.96 -16.33 31.27
C GLN A 165 -7.05 -17.37 31.57
N ASP A 166 -8.32 -16.94 31.60
CA ASP A 166 -9.44 -17.86 31.77
C ASP A 166 -9.84 -18.52 30.44
N ARG A 167 -9.82 -19.85 30.41
CA ARG A 167 -10.26 -20.64 29.26
C ARG A 167 -11.78 -20.68 29.12
N THR A 168 -12.55 -20.61 30.20
CA THR A 168 -14.03 -20.62 30.10
C THR A 168 -14.55 -19.35 29.42
N ALA A 169 -14.14 -18.17 29.89
CA ALA A 169 -14.47 -16.90 29.25
C ALA A 169 -14.07 -16.85 27.76
N VAL A 170 -12.93 -17.42 27.37
CA VAL A 170 -12.52 -17.51 25.95
C VAL A 170 -13.43 -18.42 25.15
N VAL A 171 -13.80 -19.59 25.67
CA VAL A 171 -14.68 -20.54 24.98
C VAL A 171 -16.09 -19.98 24.83
N ASP A 172 -16.62 -19.30 25.84
CA ASP A 172 -17.95 -18.70 25.80
C ASP A 172 -17.98 -17.50 24.84
N PHE A 173 -16.95 -16.64 24.85
CA PHE A 173 -16.77 -15.57 23.87
C PHE A 173 -16.65 -16.08 22.43
N LEU A 174 -15.91 -17.17 22.19
CA LEU A 174 -15.79 -17.79 20.85
C LEU A 174 -17.05 -18.54 20.41
N ARG A 175 -18.05 -18.70 21.29
CA ARG A 175 -19.36 -19.28 20.99
C ARG A 175 -20.47 -18.23 20.87
N ASP A 176 -20.22 -17.00 21.29
CA ASP A 176 -21.18 -15.90 21.17
C ASP A 176 -21.52 -15.63 19.69
N PRO A 177 -22.80 -15.77 19.28
CA PRO A 177 -23.21 -15.51 17.91
C PRO A 177 -22.98 -14.05 17.50
N ALA A 178 -23.10 -13.07 18.42
CA ALA A 178 -22.89 -11.67 18.09
C ALA A 178 -21.42 -11.40 17.72
N THR A 179 -20.48 -11.91 18.53
CA THR A 179 -19.04 -11.90 18.25
C THR A 179 -18.71 -12.59 16.92
N LEU A 180 -19.21 -13.81 16.69
CA LEU A 180 -18.93 -14.55 15.46
C LEU A 180 -19.48 -13.83 14.22
N LEU A 181 -20.69 -13.26 14.29
CA LEU A 181 -21.27 -12.47 13.22
C LEU A 181 -20.53 -11.16 12.98
N ALA A 182 -20.05 -10.48 14.02
CA ALA A 182 -19.26 -9.25 13.90
C ALA A 182 -17.91 -9.51 13.20
N VAL A 183 -17.24 -10.61 13.56
CA VAL A 183 -15.98 -11.05 12.91
C VAL A 183 -16.21 -11.47 11.46
N ALA A 184 -17.27 -12.23 11.19
CA ALA A 184 -17.64 -12.64 9.83
C ALA A 184 -18.01 -11.43 8.95
N ALA A 185 -18.82 -10.49 9.47
CA ALA A 185 -19.17 -9.26 8.78
C ALA A 185 -17.93 -8.41 8.46
N ALA A 186 -17.01 -8.24 9.42
CA ALA A 186 -15.76 -7.53 9.18
C ALA A 186 -14.94 -8.18 8.05
N ALA A 187 -14.75 -9.49 8.08
CA ALA A 187 -13.96 -10.20 7.08
C ALA A 187 -14.61 -10.19 5.68
N VAL A 188 -15.92 -10.45 5.59
CA VAL A 188 -16.65 -10.48 4.31
C VAL A 188 -16.74 -9.08 3.71
N LEU A 189 -17.14 -8.06 4.48
CA LEU A 189 -17.20 -6.69 3.97
C LEU A 189 -15.82 -6.18 3.57
N ALA A 190 -14.77 -6.50 4.33
CA ALA A 190 -13.39 -6.14 3.98
C ALA A 190 -12.96 -6.78 2.64
N ARG A 191 -13.35 -8.03 2.39
CA ARG A 191 -13.09 -8.71 1.10
C ARG A 191 -13.80 -7.99 -0.05
N GLU A 192 -15.11 -7.84 0.02
CA GLU A 192 -15.89 -7.29 -1.09
C GLU A 192 -15.56 -5.81 -1.37
N VAL A 193 -15.44 -5.00 -0.31
CA VAL A 193 -15.13 -3.57 -0.45
C VAL A 193 -13.69 -3.34 -0.95
N SER A 194 -12.72 -4.17 -0.56
CA SER A 194 -11.36 -4.07 -1.11
C SER A 194 -11.26 -4.51 -2.58
N VAL A 195 -12.03 -5.52 -3.00
CA VAL A 195 -12.14 -5.94 -4.40
C VAL A 195 -12.79 -4.84 -5.26
N TRP A 196 -13.89 -4.25 -4.80
CA TRP A 196 -14.58 -3.17 -5.52
C TRP A 196 -13.73 -1.88 -5.54
N GLY A 197 -13.17 -1.46 -4.41
CA GLY A 197 -12.27 -0.31 -4.31
C GLY A 197 -11.02 -0.46 -5.19
N GLY A 198 -10.41 -1.65 -5.19
CA GLY A 198 -9.29 -1.99 -6.08
C GLY A 198 -9.62 -1.82 -7.56
N SER A 199 -10.85 -2.15 -7.98
CA SER A 199 -11.30 -1.97 -9.36
C SER A 199 -11.37 -0.49 -9.77
N LEU A 200 -11.83 0.40 -8.86
CA LEU A 200 -11.91 1.84 -9.07
C LEU A 200 -10.51 2.48 -9.14
N ILE A 201 -9.61 2.07 -8.24
CA ILE A 201 -8.19 2.51 -8.23
C ILE A 201 -7.52 2.13 -9.58
N ALA A 202 -7.65 0.87 -10.00
CA ALA A 202 -7.10 0.37 -11.25
C ALA A 202 -7.75 1.01 -12.50
N GLY A 203 -9.02 1.41 -12.42
CA GLY A 203 -9.70 2.20 -13.45
C GLY A 203 -9.07 3.58 -13.63
N ARG A 204 -8.94 4.36 -12.54
CA ARG A 204 -8.38 5.72 -12.59
C ARG A 204 -6.92 5.73 -13.04
N ALA A 205 -6.10 4.78 -12.56
CA ALA A 205 -4.69 4.68 -12.96
C ALA A 205 -4.51 4.45 -14.47
N ARG A 206 -5.37 3.62 -15.09
CA ARG A 206 -5.39 3.42 -16.56
C ARG A 206 -5.81 4.70 -17.30
N GLY A 207 -6.82 5.42 -16.79
CA GLY A 207 -7.27 6.68 -17.37
C GLY A 207 -6.19 7.78 -17.37
N VAL A 208 -5.43 7.91 -16.28
CA VAL A 208 -4.28 8.84 -16.21
C VAL A 208 -3.17 8.43 -17.18
N LYS A 209 -2.84 7.13 -17.25
CA LYS A 209 -1.82 6.63 -18.19
C LYS A 209 -2.20 6.92 -19.65
N ARG A 210 -3.48 6.77 -20.01
CA ARG A 210 -3.98 7.09 -21.36
C ARG A 210 -3.87 8.58 -21.67
N ARG A 211 -4.33 9.45 -20.77
CA ARG A 211 -4.25 10.92 -20.93
C ARG A 211 -2.82 11.45 -21.01
N ASN A 212 -1.86 10.80 -20.34
CA ASN A 212 -0.45 11.15 -20.50
C ASN A 212 0.06 10.72 -21.89
N ALA A 213 -0.22 9.49 -22.33
CA ALA A 213 0.17 9.05 -23.67
C ALA A 213 -0.47 9.90 -24.80
N GLU A 214 -1.73 10.34 -24.63
CA GLU A 214 -2.40 11.28 -25.51
C GLU A 214 -1.65 12.64 -25.60
N ARG A 215 -1.10 13.12 -24.48
CA ARG A 215 -0.29 14.36 -24.42
C ARG A 215 1.12 14.18 -24.98
N ASP A 216 1.76 13.06 -24.68
CA ASP A 216 3.10 12.74 -25.16
C ASP A 216 3.10 12.59 -26.70
N ALA A 217 2.04 12.01 -27.27
CA ALA A 217 1.84 11.93 -28.72
C ALA A 217 1.56 13.31 -29.37
N ALA A 218 0.73 14.15 -28.74
CA ALA A 218 0.44 15.51 -29.22
C ALA A 218 1.62 16.50 -29.10
N ALA A 219 2.68 16.13 -28.37
CA ALA A 219 3.93 16.88 -28.30
C ALA A 219 4.98 16.44 -29.33
N GLN A 220 4.70 15.39 -30.12
CA GLN A 220 5.57 14.83 -31.16
C GLN A 220 5.05 15.08 -32.59
N SER A 221 3.95 15.82 -32.72
CA SER A 221 3.26 16.18 -33.96
C SER A 221 3.25 17.68 -34.21
#